data_AF-A0AAV7BVV9-F1
#
_entry.id   AF-A0AAV7BVV9-F1
#
_cell.length_a   1.000
_cell.length_b   1.000
_cell.length_c   1.000
_cell.angle_alpha   90.00
_cell.angle_beta   90.00
_cell.angle_gamma   90.00
#
_symmetry.space_group_name_H-M   'P 1'
#
loop_
_entity.id
_entity.type
_entity.pdbx_description
1 polymer ?
#
loop_
_entity_poly.entity_id
_entity_poly.type
_entity_poly.pdbx_seq_one_letter_code
_entity_poly.pdbx_strand_id
1 'polypeptide(L)'
;MAFAGTGKTSTLIKYAERRPHLRFLYATFNKSIANHAYQLFPKNVVCKTFHSLAYQQTGKLYQQRKKLNPSKLTSYTVNFVLPEGEAGFIKAKLVVKTLENFFASADETIDREHVPIWCKNNRGENEMVKPQDKQFAVREADKIWKKMQSLEETREYAYKMTHDGYLKLWQLRRPDLSIYNAIFVDEAQDCTPSIMEVVLSQKCGKIFVGDPHQQIYTFRGAVNALCEVPHTHIFYLTQSFRFGAEIAYIGATILDACKKIRRKALVGGNQEGTVRQHFQTKVAILSRTNACVFDQAVSVTDRENPSVIHIIGGPENFGLSKIHDIWVLLQPESERLRRKLDIKDRFIATWKNKGFSALKTYAVSAEDRELEAKIAVVEKYNHRIPELVKKIQMCHTAETANADYILGTVHKAKGMEFDTVEVTDDFIKVPFARHNLERLQISLASVADEWNLLYVAVTRAKKHLIMTKSVENILTLAGEYSLQAELTSQMLKDGPVLCALPHCRNSIPEQSVLTMRKLPITYSDKSEDKGGYICHACALQWVGPITQLMISHEVLTTMDVKLENIVLPRHYAALVQNI
;
A
#
# COMPACT_ATOMS: atom_id res chain seq x y z
N MET A 1 16.45 8.10 -10.74
CA MET A 1 15.30 7.16 -10.75
C MET A 1 15.80 5.76 -10.46
N ALA A 2 15.26 5.10 -9.44
CA ALA A 2 15.80 3.82 -9.00
C ALA A 2 14.68 2.85 -8.61
N PHE A 3 14.50 1.81 -9.44
CA PHE A 3 13.44 0.82 -9.27
C PHE A 3 13.66 -0.04 -8.01
N ALA A 4 12.72 -0.94 -7.72
CA ALA A 4 12.77 -1.81 -6.55
C ALA A 4 14.06 -2.64 -6.49
N GLY A 5 14.75 -2.62 -5.34
CA GLY A 5 15.94 -3.45 -5.10
C GLY A 5 17.22 -3.00 -5.82
N THR A 6 17.25 -1.84 -6.48
CA THR A 6 18.34 -1.44 -7.40
C THR A 6 19.55 -0.76 -6.75
N GLY A 7 19.68 -0.80 -5.41
CA GLY A 7 20.86 -0.25 -4.72
C GLY A 7 20.88 1.28 -4.56
N LYS A 8 19.72 1.92 -4.35
CA LYS A 8 19.57 3.36 -4.06
C LYS A 8 20.58 3.88 -3.03
N THR A 9 20.48 3.34 -1.81
CA THR A 9 21.28 3.78 -0.66
C THR A 9 22.76 3.48 -0.88
N SER A 10 23.10 2.30 -1.42
CA SER A 10 24.48 1.91 -1.74
C SER A 10 25.14 2.87 -2.73
N THR A 11 24.38 3.33 -3.73
CA THR A 11 24.87 4.32 -4.71
C THR A 11 25.23 5.64 -4.03
N LEU A 12 24.37 6.14 -3.14
CA LEU A 12 24.61 7.37 -2.38
C LEU A 12 25.80 7.23 -1.41
N ILE A 13 25.95 6.07 -0.76
CA ILE A 13 27.09 5.78 0.12
C ILE A 13 28.39 5.86 -0.68
N LYS A 14 28.49 5.14 -1.81
CA LYS A 14 29.69 5.16 -2.67
C LYS A 14 29.98 6.54 -3.25
N TYR A 15 28.94 7.31 -3.56
CA TYR A 15 29.09 8.69 -4.02
C TYR A 15 29.76 9.58 -2.95
N ALA A 16 29.35 9.44 -1.68
CA ALA A 16 29.89 10.18 -0.56
C ALA A 16 31.31 9.74 -0.16
N GLU A 17 31.57 8.43 -0.17
CA GLU A 17 32.90 7.85 0.13
C GLU A 17 33.98 8.35 -0.83
N ARG A 18 33.63 8.54 -2.11
CA ARG A 18 34.55 9.09 -3.12
C ARG A 18 34.83 10.59 -2.95
N ARG A 19 34.16 11.27 -2.01
CA ARG A 19 34.26 12.73 -1.77
C ARG A 19 34.41 13.03 -0.28
N PRO A 20 35.45 12.53 0.39
CA PRO A 20 35.60 12.63 1.85
C PRO A 20 35.77 14.07 2.35
N HIS A 21 36.21 14.99 1.49
CA HIS A 21 36.42 16.41 1.80
C HIS A 21 35.12 17.24 1.71
N LEU A 22 34.03 16.69 1.19
CA LEU A 22 32.73 17.36 1.12
C LEU A 22 31.80 16.88 2.23
N ARG A 23 30.91 17.77 2.68
CA ARG A 23 29.88 17.48 3.67
C ARG A 23 28.52 17.29 3.00
N PHE A 24 27.81 16.25 3.40
CA PHE A 24 26.51 15.90 2.83
C PHE A 24 25.43 15.79 3.90
N LEU A 25 24.19 16.08 3.51
CA LEU A 25 22.99 15.78 4.30
C LEU A 25 22.21 14.68 3.61
N TYR A 26 22.02 13.54 4.28
CA TYR A 26 21.07 12.52 3.88
C TYR A 26 19.74 12.75 4.62
N ALA A 27 18.68 12.99 3.84
CA ALA A 27 17.33 13.28 4.32
C ALA A 27 16.33 12.24 3.78
N THR A 28 15.49 11.72 4.67
CA THR A 28 14.42 10.75 4.34
C THR A 28 13.17 10.99 5.17
N PHE A 29 12.04 10.41 4.77
CA PHE A 29 10.79 10.48 5.50
C PHE A 29 10.73 9.50 6.69
N ASN A 30 11.32 8.31 6.54
CA ASN A 30 11.16 7.23 7.51
C ASN A 30 12.32 7.19 8.51
N LYS A 31 11.99 7.20 9.81
CA LYS A 31 12.98 7.16 10.90
C LYS A 31 13.82 5.88 10.90
N SER A 32 13.22 4.74 10.54
CA SER A 32 13.96 3.47 10.44
C SER A 32 15.03 3.51 9.35
N ILE A 33 14.69 4.05 8.17
CA ILE A 33 15.63 4.26 7.06
C ILE A 33 16.74 5.22 7.48
N ALA A 34 16.42 6.33 8.15
CA ALA A 34 17.44 7.28 8.64
C ALA A 34 18.42 6.64 9.63
N ASN A 35 17.93 5.81 10.55
CA ASN A 35 18.76 5.13 11.54
C ASN A 35 19.65 4.06 10.88
N HIS A 36 19.12 3.33 9.91
CA HIS A 36 19.91 2.36 9.14
C HIS A 36 20.99 3.06 8.29
N ALA A 37 20.61 4.16 7.62
CA ALA A 37 21.56 5.00 6.88
C ALA A 37 22.67 5.55 7.79
N TYR A 38 22.35 5.98 9.01
CA TYR A 38 23.36 6.47 9.96
C TYR A 38 24.46 5.43 10.26
N GLN A 39 24.14 4.14 10.24
CA GLN A 39 25.12 3.07 10.48
C GLN A 39 26.01 2.79 9.27
N LEU A 40 25.53 3.07 8.05
CA LEU A 40 26.18 2.68 6.81
C LEU A 40 26.93 3.82 6.11
N PHE A 41 26.45 5.06 6.23
CA PHE A 41 27.06 6.19 5.54
C PHE A 41 28.39 6.61 6.19
N PRO A 42 29.34 7.13 5.39
CA PRO A 42 30.61 7.65 5.91
C PRO A 42 30.40 8.90 6.79
N LYS A 43 31.40 9.19 7.63
CA LYS A 43 31.36 10.27 8.65
C LYS A 43 31.10 11.67 8.09
N ASN A 44 31.35 11.90 6.80
CA ASN A 44 31.10 13.17 6.14
C ASN A 44 29.63 13.39 5.75
N VAL A 45 28.73 12.46 6.10
CA VAL A 45 27.29 12.51 5.81
C VAL A 45 26.51 12.58 7.12
N VAL A 46 25.62 13.57 7.24
CA VAL A 46 24.66 13.66 8.35
C VAL A 46 23.35 13.00 7.94
N CYS A 47 22.94 11.95 8.65
CA CYS A 47 21.68 11.22 8.36
C CYS A 47 20.55 11.67 9.30
N LYS A 48 19.48 12.26 8.74
CA LYS A 48 18.33 12.79 9.49
C LYS A 48 17.01 12.55 8.74
N THR A 49 15.88 12.61 9.44
CA THR A 49 14.58 12.79 8.79
C THR A 49 14.24 14.28 8.67
N PHE A 50 13.40 14.66 7.69
CA PHE A 50 12.91 16.04 7.57
C PHE A 50 12.22 16.52 8.86
N HIS A 51 11.33 15.69 9.44
CA HIS A 51 10.72 15.99 10.73
C HIS A 51 11.73 16.13 11.86
N SER A 52 12.86 15.42 11.84
CA SER A 52 13.90 15.57 12.88
C SER A 52 14.70 16.86 12.75
N LEU A 53 14.95 17.32 11.51
CA LEU A 53 15.56 18.63 11.25
C LEU A 53 14.65 19.76 11.73
N ALA A 54 13.38 19.71 11.33
CA ALA A 54 12.37 20.68 11.74
C ALA A 54 12.09 20.66 13.25
N TYR A 55 12.10 19.47 13.86
CA TYR A 55 11.93 19.34 15.30
C TYR A 55 13.09 19.97 16.07
N GLN A 56 14.33 19.81 15.61
CA GLN A 56 15.49 20.39 16.28
C GLN A 56 15.46 21.93 16.29
N GLN A 57 14.96 22.55 15.21
CA GLN A 57 14.92 24.03 15.09
C GLN A 57 13.61 24.65 15.60
N THR A 58 12.48 23.96 15.45
CA THR A 58 11.15 24.50 15.76
C THR A 58 10.40 23.65 16.78
N GLY A 59 10.30 22.34 16.58
CA GLY A 59 9.46 21.45 17.40
C GLY A 59 9.88 21.34 18.87
N LYS A 60 11.18 21.40 19.17
CA LYS A 60 11.73 21.32 20.54
C LYS A 60 11.16 22.40 21.46
N LEU A 61 10.97 23.61 20.94
CA LEU A 61 10.39 24.73 21.67
C LEU A 61 8.95 24.42 22.12
N TYR A 62 8.13 23.88 21.21
CA TYR A 62 6.74 23.49 21.52
C TYR A 62 6.67 22.34 22.52
N GLN A 63 7.62 21.40 22.47
CA GLN A 63 7.67 20.32 23.46
C GLN A 63 8.02 20.86 24.85
N GLN A 64 9.02 21.74 24.96
CA GLN A 64 9.40 22.37 26.23
C GLN A 64 8.25 23.15 26.87
N ARG A 65 7.39 23.76 26.04
CA ARG A 65 6.18 24.47 26.48
C ARG A 65 4.93 23.58 26.65
N LYS A 66 5.07 22.24 26.61
CA LYS A 66 3.96 21.26 26.67
C LYS A 66 2.84 21.49 25.64
N LYS A 67 3.17 22.20 24.56
CA LYS A 67 2.28 22.60 23.47
C LYS A 67 2.35 21.66 22.27
N LEU A 68 3.27 20.68 22.29
CA LEU A 68 3.35 19.64 21.27
C LEU A 68 2.22 18.60 21.46
N ASN A 69 1.48 18.31 20.40
CA ASN A 69 0.56 17.19 20.34
C ASN A 69 1.34 15.94 19.90
N PRO A 70 1.48 14.92 20.77
CA PRO A 70 2.12 13.66 20.37
C PRO A 70 1.25 12.86 19.39
N SER A 71 -0.05 13.19 19.31
CA SER A 71 -1.03 12.54 18.44
C SER A 71 -1.35 13.41 17.22
N LYS A 72 -1.95 12.79 16.20
CA LYS A 72 -2.49 13.52 15.04
C LYS A 72 -3.70 14.37 15.46
N LEU A 73 -3.93 15.48 14.75
CA LEU A 73 -5.17 16.24 14.85
C LEU A 73 -6.35 15.37 14.40
N THR A 74 -7.42 15.31 15.19
CA THR A 74 -8.59 14.47 14.89
C THR A 74 -9.85 15.30 14.74
N SER A 75 -10.77 14.86 13.87
CA SER A 75 -12.08 15.47 13.69
C SER A 75 -12.85 15.53 15.01
N TYR A 76 -12.66 14.54 15.90
CA TYR A 76 -13.19 14.58 17.26
C TYR A 76 -12.70 15.79 18.06
N THR A 77 -11.38 15.99 18.17
CA THR A 77 -10.83 17.12 18.94
C THR A 77 -11.17 18.48 18.34
N VAL A 78 -11.21 18.57 17.00
CA VAL A 78 -11.58 19.81 16.31
C VAL A 78 -13.04 20.15 16.51
N ASN A 79 -13.93 19.15 16.54
CA ASN A 79 -15.37 19.38 16.74
C ASN A 79 -15.70 20.17 18.01
N PHE A 80 -14.92 20.00 19.09
CA PHE A 80 -15.14 20.72 20.37
C PHE A 80 -14.64 22.16 20.38
N VAL A 81 -13.87 22.58 19.38
CA VAL A 81 -13.38 23.96 19.27
C VAL A 81 -14.08 24.75 18.17
N LEU A 82 -15.00 24.13 17.43
CA LEU A 82 -15.83 24.81 16.45
C LEU A 82 -16.94 25.63 17.13
N PRO A 83 -17.45 26.69 16.47
CA PRO A 83 -18.55 27.49 16.98
C PRO A 83 -19.81 26.67 17.29
N GLU A 84 -20.50 27.02 18.38
CA GLU A 84 -21.78 26.40 18.75
C GLU A 84 -22.83 26.61 17.63
N GLY A 85 -23.60 25.57 17.34
CA GLY A 85 -24.58 25.55 16.24
C GLY A 85 -23.98 25.23 14.86
N GLU A 86 -22.66 25.36 14.70
CA GLU A 86 -21.95 24.98 13.46
C GLU A 86 -21.03 23.77 13.63
N ALA A 87 -20.89 23.25 14.85
CA ALA A 87 -20.13 22.05 15.13
C ALA A 87 -20.77 20.81 14.49
N GLY A 88 -19.93 19.94 13.92
CA GLY A 88 -20.32 18.66 13.36
C GLY A 88 -19.10 17.92 12.80
N PHE A 89 -19.09 16.59 12.88
CA PHE A 89 -17.90 15.81 12.51
C PHE A 89 -17.50 15.94 11.04
N ILE A 90 -18.46 16.18 10.13
CA ILE A 90 -18.18 16.46 8.72
C ILE A 90 -17.44 17.80 8.57
N LYS A 91 -17.95 18.88 9.18
CA LYS A 91 -17.31 20.20 9.18
C LYS A 91 -15.94 20.18 9.87
N ALA A 92 -15.83 19.49 11.01
CA ALA A 92 -14.57 19.31 11.72
C ALA A 92 -13.54 18.54 10.87
N LYS A 93 -13.97 17.49 10.16
CA LYS A 93 -13.14 16.77 9.21
C LYS A 93 -12.67 17.67 8.07
N LEU A 94 -13.56 18.51 7.53
CA LEU A 94 -13.20 19.45 6.46
C LEU A 94 -12.10 20.42 6.92
N VAL A 95 -12.19 20.94 8.14
CA VAL A 95 -11.17 21.78 8.77
C VAL A 95 -9.85 21.02 8.97
N VAL A 96 -9.89 19.79 9.52
CA VAL A 96 -8.70 18.93 9.68
C VAL A 96 -8.02 18.70 8.32
N LYS A 97 -8.79 18.36 7.28
CA LYS A 97 -8.23 18.08 5.96
C LYS A 97 -7.67 19.34 5.29
N THR A 98 -8.30 20.49 5.51
CA THR A 98 -7.79 21.78 5.06
C THR A 98 -6.42 22.08 5.69
N LEU A 99 -6.27 21.86 7.00
CA LEU A 99 -4.99 22.00 7.69
C LEU A 99 -3.94 21.00 7.20
N GLU A 100 -4.31 19.73 6.99
CA GLU A 100 -3.39 18.72 6.44
C GLU A 100 -2.87 19.11 5.06
N ASN A 101 -3.77 19.55 4.18
CA ASN A 101 -3.42 19.99 2.83
C ASN A 101 -2.49 21.21 2.88
N PHE A 102 -2.77 22.18 3.76
CA PHE A 102 -1.89 23.35 3.98
C PHE A 102 -0.52 22.97 4.56
N PHE A 103 -0.45 22.01 5.50
CA PHE A 103 0.84 21.54 6.03
C PHE A 103 1.68 20.82 4.98
N ALA A 104 1.03 20.19 4.00
CA ALA A 104 1.68 19.54 2.87
C ALA A 104 2.06 20.52 1.74
N SER A 105 1.36 21.65 1.57
CA SER A 105 1.59 22.60 0.47
C SER A 105 2.80 23.51 0.71
N ALA A 106 3.29 24.15 -0.36
CA ALA A 106 4.32 25.19 -0.29
C ALA A 106 3.74 26.56 0.14
N ASP A 107 2.42 26.72 0.15
CA ASP A 107 1.75 28.02 0.28
C ASP A 107 1.99 28.70 1.63
N GLU A 108 2.14 30.02 1.65
CA GLU A 108 2.42 30.77 2.89
C GLU A 108 1.18 30.93 3.79
N THR A 109 -0.01 30.87 3.20
CA THR A 109 -1.30 31.08 3.88
C THR A 109 -2.34 30.03 3.50
N ILE A 110 -3.31 29.81 4.39
CA ILE A 110 -4.44 28.89 4.14
C ILE A 110 -5.45 29.59 3.23
N ASP A 111 -5.85 28.90 2.16
CA ASP A 111 -6.82 29.38 1.17
C ASP A 111 -7.85 28.30 0.79
N ARG A 112 -8.69 28.60 -0.20
CA ARG A 112 -9.79 27.72 -0.65
C ARG A 112 -9.32 26.51 -1.45
N GLU A 113 -8.12 26.53 -2.01
CA GLU A 113 -7.52 25.41 -2.76
C GLU A 113 -7.08 24.29 -1.81
N HIS A 114 -6.77 24.64 -0.56
CA HIS A 114 -6.51 23.67 0.49
C HIS A 114 -7.75 22.88 0.92
N VAL A 115 -8.96 23.38 0.63
CA VAL A 115 -10.19 22.69 1.01
C VAL A 115 -10.49 21.57 -0.01
N PRO A 116 -10.73 20.33 0.45
CA PRO A 116 -11.14 19.23 -0.43
C PRO A 116 -12.31 19.60 -1.35
N ILE A 117 -12.27 19.11 -2.58
CA ILE A 117 -13.36 19.30 -3.55
C ILE A 117 -14.57 18.46 -3.17
N TRP A 118 -14.33 17.26 -2.63
CA TRP A 118 -15.35 16.27 -2.28
C TRP A 118 -15.30 15.93 -0.78
N CYS A 119 -16.45 15.73 -0.17
CA CYS A 119 -16.59 15.19 1.18
C CYS A 119 -17.76 14.19 1.24
N LYS A 120 -17.71 13.18 2.11
CA LYS A 120 -18.89 12.36 2.35
C LYS A 120 -19.91 13.10 3.22
N ASN A 121 -21.17 13.01 2.82
CA ASN A 121 -22.30 13.46 3.62
C ASN A 121 -22.60 12.46 4.77
N ASN A 122 -23.62 12.73 5.57
CA ASN A 122 -24.05 11.84 6.67
C ASN A 122 -24.54 10.46 6.20
N ARG A 123 -24.83 10.29 4.91
CA ARG A 123 -25.23 9.02 4.28
C ARG A 123 -24.04 8.25 3.72
N GLY A 124 -22.83 8.81 3.80
CA GLY A 124 -21.61 8.21 3.25
C GLY A 124 -21.44 8.42 1.76
N GLU A 125 -22.25 9.26 1.13
CA GLU A 125 -22.20 9.58 -0.29
C GLU A 125 -21.25 10.75 -0.53
N ASN A 126 -20.42 10.67 -1.58
CA ASN A 126 -19.52 11.75 -1.94
C ASN A 126 -20.33 12.92 -2.52
N GLU A 127 -20.26 14.08 -1.85
CA GLU A 127 -20.85 15.33 -2.30
C GLU A 127 -19.76 16.38 -2.53
N MET A 128 -20.01 17.30 -3.46
CA MET A 128 -19.13 18.44 -3.70
C MET A 128 -19.25 19.42 -2.54
N VAL A 129 -18.10 19.89 -2.04
CA VAL A 129 -18.06 20.84 -0.93
C VAL A 129 -18.61 22.20 -1.38
N LYS A 130 -19.67 22.67 -0.70
CA LYS A 130 -20.34 23.93 -1.03
C LYS A 130 -19.40 25.13 -0.80
N PRO A 131 -19.53 26.21 -1.56
CA PRO A 131 -18.68 27.40 -1.40
C PRO A 131 -18.68 27.99 0.01
N GLN A 132 -19.81 27.92 0.72
CA GLN A 132 -19.96 28.37 2.11
C GLN A 132 -19.16 27.50 3.08
N ASP A 133 -19.22 26.17 2.93
CA ASP A 133 -18.44 25.24 3.73
C ASP A 133 -16.93 25.37 3.47
N LYS A 134 -16.53 25.68 2.23
CA LYS A 134 -15.14 26.05 1.92
C LYS A 134 -14.69 27.28 2.72
N GLN A 135 -15.51 28.34 2.72
CA GLN A 135 -15.18 29.57 3.45
C GLN A 135 -15.15 29.35 4.96
N PHE A 136 -16.05 28.53 5.48
CA PHE A 136 -16.05 28.10 6.87
C PHE A 136 -14.76 27.35 7.22
N ALA A 137 -14.39 26.35 6.41
CA ALA A 137 -13.21 25.53 6.65
C ALA A 137 -11.92 26.35 6.69
N VAL A 138 -11.73 27.28 5.74
CA VAL A 138 -10.56 28.18 5.72
C VAL A 138 -10.51 29.06 6.97
N ARG A 139 -11.64 29.67 7.35
CA ARG A 139 -11.72 30.56 8.50
C ARG A 139 -11.37 29.84 9.80
N GLU A 140 -11.95 28.66 10.02
CA GLU A 140 -11.71 27.90 11.26
C GLU A 140 -10.32 27.24 11.25
N ALA A 141 -9.83 26.79 10.10
CA ALA A 141 -8.45 26.31 9.95
C ALA A 141 -7.44 27.42 10.29
N ASP A 142 -7.62 28.64 9.78
CA ASP A 142 -6.75 29.78 10.07
C ASP A 142 -6.74 30.15 11.57
N LYS A 143 -7.92 30.16 12.21
CA LYS A 143 -8.02 30.37 13.67
C LYS A 143 -7.27 29.30 14.46
N ILE A 144 -7.47 28.02 14.13
CA ILE A 144 -6.80 26.90 14.78
C ILE A 144 -5.29 27.01 14.56
N TRP A 145 -4.85 27.30 13.33
CA TRP A 145 -3.45 27.47 12.99
C TRP A 145 -2.77 28.57 13.81
N LYS A 146 -3.37 29.77 13.89
CA LYS A 146 -2.88 30.86 14.75
C LYS A 146 -2.74 30.44 16.21
N LYS A 147 -3.73 29.70 16.75
CA LYS A 147 -3.66 29.17 18.12
C LYS A 147 -2.63 28.05 18.30
N MET A 148 -2.34 27.27 17.26
CA MET A 148 -1.24 26.29 17.25
C MET A 148 0.11 26.99 17.30
N GLN A 149 0.28 28.09 16.55
CA GLN A 149 1.51 28.87 16.52
C GLN A 149 1.84 29.53 17.86
N SER A 150 0.82 29.98 18.61
CA SER A 150 1.00 30.53 19.96
C SER A 150 1.75 29.56 20.88
N LEU A 151 2.67 30.10 21.69
CA LEU A 151 3.46 29.35 22.68
C LEU A 151 2.76 29.24 24.04
N GLU A 152 1.55 29.78 24.15
CA GLU A 152 0.72 29.69 25.35
C GLU A 152 0.26 28.25 25.61
N GLU A 153 0.26 27.85 26.88
CA GLU A 153 -0.23 26.54 27.30
C GLU A 153 -1.75 26.46 27.05
N THR A 154 -2.21 25.31 26.57
CA THR A 154 -3.61 25.06 26.21
C THR A 154 -4.01 23.67 26.66
N ARG A 155 -5.26 23.52 27.10
CA ARG A 155 -5.85 22.22 27.44
C ARG A 155 -6.44 21.53 26.20
N GLU A 156 -6.84 22.31 25.21
CA GLU A 156 -7.47 21.87 23.98
C GLU A 156 -6.44 21.21 23.05
N TYR A 157 -6.57 19.91 22.81
CA TYR A 157 -5.68 19.17 21.91
C TYR A 157 -5.69 19.71 20.48
N ALA A 158 -6.80 20.30 20.02
CA ALA A 158 -6.90 20.89 18.69
C ALA A 158 -5.98 22.10 18.49
N TYR A 159 -5.61 22.81 19.56
CA TYR A 159 -4.70 23.95 19.51
C TYR A 159 -3.25 23.57 19.80
N LYS A 160 -2.93 22.29 20.03
CA LYS A 160 -1.55 21.84 20.24
C LYS A 160 -0.84 21.64 18.90
N MET A 161 0.42 22.05 18.83
CA MET A 161 1.26 21.95 17.64
C MET A 161 1.47 20.49 17.24
N THR A 162 1.16 20.12 16.00
CA THR A 162 1.36 18.76 15.48
C THR A 162 2.75 18.60 14.86
N HIS A 163 3.12 17.35 14.54
CA HIS A 163 4.37 17.06 13.82
C HIS A 163 4.46 17.74 12.44
N ASP A 164 3.36 17.72 11.69
CA ASP A 164 3.30 18.39 10.38
C ASP A 164 3.16 19.91 10.52
N GLY A 165 2.54 20.39 11.61
CA GLY A 165 2.43 21.82 11.90
C GLY A 165 3.78 22.47 12.17
N TYR A 166 4.67 21.88 12.99
CA TYR A 166 5.99 22.48 13.21
C TYR A 166 6.89 22.33 11.98
N LEU A 167 6.66 21.29 11.16
CA LEU A 167 7.36 21.12 9.88
C LEU A 167 6.94 22.24 8.92
N LYS A 168 5.64 22.58 8.86
CA LYS A 168 5.13 23.73 8.11
C LYS A 168 5.74 25.04 8.62
N LEU A 169 5.75 25.27 9.94
CA LEU A 169 6.42 26.44 10.51
C LEU A 169 7.92 26.51 10.17
N TRP A 170 8.60 25.37 10.17
CA TRP A 170 10.00 25.29 9.79
C TRP A 170 10.19 25.66 8.32
N GLN A 171 9.35 25.16 7.41
CA GLN A 171 9.34 25.55 5.99
C GLN A 171 9.10 27.06 5.81
N LEU A 172 8.08 27.62 6.48
CA LEU A 172 7.76 29.06 6.41
C LEU A 172 8.90 29.96 6.91
N ARG A 173 9.76 29.46 7.81
CA ARG A 173 10.96 30.16 8.28
C ARG A 173 12.12 30.15 7.29
N ARG A 174 12.00 29.44 6.16
CA ARG A 174 13.01 29.33 5.09
C ARG A 174 14.39 28.94 5.64
N PRO A 175 14.53 27.70 6.14
CA PRO A 175 15.73 27.28 6.86
C PRO A 175 16.93 27.23 5.91
N ASP A 176 18.11 27.59 6.44
CA ASP A 176 19.36 27.52 5.68
C ASP A 176 20.12 26.21 5.96
N LEU A 177 20.31 25.42 4.90
CA LEU A 177 21.07 24.17 4.89
C LEU A 177 22.34 24.30 4.02
N SER A 178 22.78 25.54 3.72
CA SER A 178 23.97 25.83 2.92
C SER A 178 25.29 25.32 3.51
N ILE A 179 25.30 24.92 4.78
CA ILE A 179 26.45 24.27 5.43
C ILE A 179 26.84 22.93 4.77
N TYR A 180 25.96 22.34 3.96
CA TYR A 180 26.21 21.11 3.22
C TYR A 180 26.54 21.42 1.76
N ASN A 181 27.44 20.64 1.17
CA ASN A 181 27.78 20.75 -0.26
C ASN A 181 26.70 20.12 -1.15
N ALA A 182 26.04 19.05 -0.67
CA ALA A 182 24.85 18.53 -1.31
C ALA A 182 23.88 17.86 -0.32
N ILE A 183 22.60 17.81 -0.71
CA ILE A 183 21.53 17.12 0.00
C ILE A 183 21.11 15.90 -0.82
N PHE A 184 21.13 14.73 -0.18
CA PHE A 184 20.58 13.49 -0.72
C PHE A 184 19.18 13.32 -0.16
N VAL A 185 18.19 13.32 -1.04
CA VAL A 185 16.79 13.05 -0.69
C VAL A 185 16.44 11.65 -1.15
N ASP A 186 16.27 10.75 -0.19
CA ASP A 186 15.84 9.38 -0.44
C ASP A 186 14.32 9.25 -0.28
N GLU A 187 13.73 8.32 -1.04
CA GLU A 187 12.27 8.18 -1.20
C GLU A 187 11.59 9.51 -1.60
N ALA A 188 12.22 10.24 -2.53
CA ALA A 188 11.78 11.57 -2.95
C ALA A 188 10.33 11.61 -3.48
N GLN A 189 9.80 10.50 -4.03
CA GLN A 189 8.41 10.40 -4.47
C GLN A 189 7.38 10.51 -3.34
N ASP A 190 7.80 10.35 -2.07
CA ASP A 190 6.92 10.48 -0.91
C ASP A 190 7.04 11.85 -0.23
N CYS A 191 7.82 12.79 -0.80
CA CYS A 191 7.96 14.13 -0.27
C CYS A 191 6.72 14.99 -0.58
N THR A 192 6.30 15.78 0.41
CA THR A 192 5.26 16.80 0.23
C THR A 192 5.85 18.04 -0.44
N PRO A 193 5.02 18.86 -1.14
CA PRO A 193 5.45 20.15 -1.67
C PRO A 193 6.18 21.03 -0.64
N SER A 194 5.73 21.05 0.61
CA SER A 194 6.39 21.78 1.71
C SER A 194 7.84 21.35 1.95
N ILE A 195 8.12 20.04 1.95
CA ILE A 195 9.49 19.52 2.07
C ILE A 195 10.30 19.85 0.81
N MET A 196 9.68 19.71 -0.36
CA MET A 196 10.35 19.97 -1.63
C MET A 196 10.79 21.41 -1.77
N GLU A 197 9.96 22.37 -1.38
CA GLU A 197 10.33 23.79 -1.39
C GLU A 197 11.54 24.08 -0.49
N VAL A 198 11.59 23.48 0.71
CA VAL A 198 12.76 23.60 1.59
C VAL A 198 14.02 23.08 0.91
N VAL A 199 13.97 21.93 0.23
CA VAL A 199 15.15 21.35 -0.44
C VAL A 199 15.55 22.16 -1.67
N LEU A 200 14.59 22.56 -2.50
CA LEU A 200 14.83 23.24 -3.77
C LEU A 200 15.35 24.67 -3.59
N SER A 201 14.95 25.35 -2.51
CA SER A 201 15.44 26.69 -2.16
C SER A 201 16.91 26.73 -1.71
N GLN A 202 17.51 25.58 -1.39
CA GLN A 202 18.91 25.54 -0.95
C GLN A 202 19.88 25.84 -2.08
N LYS A 203 21.02 26.48 -1.78
CA LYS A 203 22.04 26.81 -2.80
C LYS A 203 22.96 25.64 -3.17
N CYS A 204 22.98 24.58 -2.37
CA CYS A 204 23.85 23.43 -2.54
C CYS A 204 23.37 22.44 -3.62
N GLY A 205 24.20 21.44 -3.94
CA GLY A 205 23.81 20.34 -4.82
C GLY A 205 22.65 19.52 -4.25
N LYS A 206 21.84 18.92 -5.12
CA LYS A 206 20.64 18.15 -4.72
C LYS A 206 20.62 16.85 -5.51
N ILE A 207 20.50 15.72 -4.82
CA ILE A 207 20.39 14.39 -5.44
C ILE A 207 19.10 13.75 -4.95
N PHE A 208 18.13 13.62 -5.85
CA PHE A 208 16.87 12.95 -5.56
C PHE A 208 16.94 11.49 -6.00
N VAL A 209 16.66 10.59 -5.07
CA VAL A 209 16.64 9.14 -5.29
C VAL A 209 15.31 8.59 -4.82
N GLY A 210 14.76 7.65 -5.58
CA GLY A 210 13.47 7.05 -5.29
C GLY A 210 12.89 6.29 -6.48
N ASP A 211 11.76 5.64 -6.26
CA ASP A 211 11.01 4.91 -7.26
C ASP A 211 9.63 5.59 -7.47
N PRO A 212 9.37 6.23 -8.62
CA PRO A 212 8.09 6.91 -8.88
C PRO A 212 6.88 5.95 -8.90
N HIS A 213 7.11 4.64 -8.88
CA HIS A 213 6.06 3.62 -8.84
C HIS A 213 5.89 2.98 -7.45
N GLN A 214 6.67 3.42 -6.46
CA GLN A 214 6.46 3.07 -5.04
C GLN A 214 5.84 4.21 -4.24
N GLN A 215 5.26 5.21 -4.89
CA GLN A 215 4.53 6.29 -4.22
C GLN A 215 3.20 5.75 -3.67
N ILE A 216 3.12 5.65 -2.34
CA ILE A 216 1.93 5.11 -1.64
C ILE A 216 1.47 6.00 -0.47
N TYR A 217 2.06 7.19 -0.33
CA TYR A 217 1.71 8.18 0.70
C TYR A 217 0.98 9.41 0.15
N THR A 218 0.36 9.30 -1.04
CA THR A 218 -0.42 10.38 -1.69
C THR A 218 -1.53 10.92 -0.78
N PHE A 219 -2.11 10.09 0.10
CA PHE A 219 -3.09 10.53 1.10
C PHE A 219 -2.57 11.56 2.12
N ARG A 220 -1.24 11.69 2.24
CA ARG A 220 -0.54 12.71 3.05
C ARG A 220 -0.17 13.97 2.26
N GLY A 221 -0.59 14.08 1.00
CA GLY A 221 -0.23 15.19 0.11
C GLY A 221 1.15 15.05 -0.54
N ALA A 222 1.72 13.84 -0.57
CA ALA A 222 2.95 13.60 -1.31
C ALA A 222 2.69 13.76 -2.83
N VAL A 223 3.60 14.47 -3.50
CA VAL A 223 3.60 14.63 -4.97
C VAL A 223 4.78 13.87 -5.55
N ASN A 224 4.69 13.43 -6.82
CA ASN A 224 5.76 12.63 -7.40
C ASN A 224 6.92 13.56 -7.83
N ALA A 225 7.65 14.05 -6.83
CA ALA A 225 8.71 15.02 -6.99
C ALA A 225 9.80 14.55 -7.96
N LEU A 226 10.00 13.24 -8.09
CA LEU A 226 10.94 12.68 -9.05
C LEU A 226 10.61 13.05 -10.51
N CYS A 227 9.33 13.21 -10.84
CA CYS A 227 8.87 13.56 -12.19
C CYS A 227 8.68 15.06 -12.38
N GLU A 228 8.26 15.77 -11.32
CA GLU A 228 7.87 17.18 -11.41
C GLU A 228 9.05 18.15 -11.22
N VAL A 229 10.09 17.73 -10.51
CA VAL A 229 11.24 18.60 -10.21
C VAL A 229 12.14 18.75 -11.44
N PRO A 230 12.50 20.00 -11.81
CA PRO A 230 13.52 20.25 -12.82
C PRO A 230 14.84 19.58 -12.44
N HIS A 231 15.38 18.78 -13.35
CA HIS A 231 16.61 18.02 -13.14
C HIS A 231 17.62 18.38 -14.22
N THR A 232 18.89 18.43 -13.83
CA THR A 232 19.99 18.60 -14.80
C THR A 232 20.29 17.28 -15.51
N HIS A 233 20.20 16.16 -14.78
CA HIS A 233 20.47 14.82 -15.29
C HIS A 233 19.52 13.81 -14.63
N ILE A 234 19.08 12.81 -15.40
CA ILE A 234 18.39 11.62 -14.86
C ILE A 234 19.21 10.38 -15.16
N PHE A 235 19.47 9.61 -14.12
CA PHE A 235 20.00 8.25 -14.21
C PHE A 235 18.93 7.23 -13.82
N TYR A 236 18.96 6.07 -14.46
CA TYR A 236 18.07 4.95 -14.20
C TYR A 236 18.85 3.78 -13.61
N LEU A 237 18.49 3.36 -12.40
CA LEU A 237 18.94 2.10 -11.82
C LEU A 237 17.82 1.07 -12.06
N THR A 238 18.02 0.15 -12.99
CA THR A 238 17.01 -0.82 -13.46
C THR A 238 17.24 -2.23 -12.94
N GLN A 239 18.50 -2.62 -12.70
CA GLN A 239 18.85 -3.97 -12.25
C GLN A 239 18.66 -4.12 -10.74
N SER A 240 17.79 -5.04 -10.34
CA SER A 240 17.52 -5.39 -8.95
C SER A 240 18.64 -6.27 -8.38
N PHE A 241 19.08 -5.96 -7.18
CA PHE A 241 19.94 -6.82 -6.36
C PHE A 241 19.14 -7.63 -5.33
N ARG A 242 17.82 -7.48 -5.31
CA ARG A 242 16.92 -8.12 -4.33
C ARG A 242 16.37 -9.45 -4.82
N PHE A 243 15.98 -9.53 -6.09
CA PHE A 243 15.23 -10.65 -6.65
C PHE A 243 15.60 -10.93 -8.11
N GLY A 244 15.35 -12.16 -8.52
CA GLY A 244 15.61 -12.68 -9.87
C GLY A 244 14.61 -12.24 -10.93
N ALA A 245 14.78 -12.80 -12.13
CA ALA A 245 14.03 -12.43 -13.33
C ALA A 245 12.51 -12.65 -13.21
N GLU A 246 12.05 -13.73 -12.57
CA GLU A 246 10.60 -14.03 -12.48
C GLU A 246 9.84 -12.95 -11.69
N ILE A 247 10.33 -12.57 -10.51
CA ILE A 247 9.71 -11.51 -9.69
C ILE A 247 9.81 -10.15 -10.38
N ALA A 248 10.96 -9.87 -11.00
CA ALA A 248 11.15 -8.63 -11.77
C ALA A 248 10.17 -8.52 -12.93
N TYR A 249 9.93 -9.63 -13.64
CA TYR A 249 8.97 -9.70 -14.73
C TYR A 249 7.56 -9.37 -14.26
N ILE A 250 7.10 -9.95 -13.14
CA ILE A 250 5.77 -9.64 -12.59
C ILE A 250 5.69 -8.16 -12.20
N GLY A 251 6.71 -7.64 -11.53
CA GLY A 251 6.79 -6.21 -11.19
C GLY A 251 6.71 -5.32 -12.44
N ALA A 252 7.49 -5.63 -13.48
CA ALA A 252 7.48 -4.90 -14.74
C ALA A 252 6.14 -5.00 -15.49
N THR A 253 5.51 -6.18 -15.48
CA THR A 253 4.20 -6.41 -16.10
C THR A 253 3.10 -5.62 -15.42
N ILE A 254 3.10 -5.51 -14.09
CA ILE A 254 2.17 -4.61 -13.38
C ILE A 254 2.37 -3.16 -13.84
N LEU A 255 3.62 -2.72 -14.02
CA LEU A 255 3.91 -1.36 -14.49
C LEU A 255 3.50 -1.15 -15.97
N ASP A 256 3.65 -2.13 -16.84
CA ASP A 256 3.21 -2.03 -18.23
C ASP A 256 1.68 -2.07 -18.33
N ALA A 257 1.05 -3.13 -17.83
CA ALA A 257 -0.40 -3.34 -17.95
C ALA A 257 -1.21 -2.24 -17.27
N CYS A 258 -0.81 -1.81 -16.07
CA CYS A 258 -1.60 -0.90 -15.26
C CYS A 258 -1.19 0.58 -15.43
N LYS A 259 0.04 0.85 -15.89
CA LYS A 259 0.60 2.21 -15.96
C LYS A 259 1.25 2.57 -17.31
N LYS A 260 1.23 1.66 -18.29
CA LYS A 260 1.76 1.84 -19.66
C LYS A 260 3.25 2.18 -19.71
N ILE A 261 4.04 1.67 -18.74
CA ILE A 261 5.48 1.92 -18.66
C ILE A 261 6.24 0.76 -19.36
N ARG A 262 6.55 0.93 -20.64
CA ARG A 262 7.17 -0.13 -21.48
C ARG A 262 8.69 -0.05 -21.64
N ARG A 263 9.26 1.15 -21.62
CA ARG A 263 10.65 1.41 -22.05
C ARG A 263 11.67 1.50 -20.91
N LYS A 264 11.23 1.39 -19.66
CA LYS A 264 12.06 1.53 -18.45
C LYS A 264 11.76 0.35 -17.55
N ALA A 265 12.34 -0.80 -17.86
CA ALA A 265 12.01 -2.05 -17.21
C ALA A 265 12.84 -2.22 -15.93
N LEU A 266 12.17 -2.64 -14.87
CA LEU A 266 12.79 -3.33 -13.73
C LEU A 266 13.35 -4.65 -14.25
N VAL A 267 14.65 -4.88 -14.06
CA VAL A 267 15.34 -6.09 -14.51
C VAL A 267 15.77 -6.87 -13.27
N GLY A 268 15.52 -8.17 -13.26
CA GLY A 268 15.97 -9.05 -12.18
C GLY A 268 17.49 -9.17 -12.19
N GLY A 269 18.09 -9.36 -11.02
CA GLY A 269 19.50 -9.74 -10.96
C GLY A 269 19.68 -11.25 -11.18
N ASN A 270 20.87 -11.75 -10.87
CA ASN A 270 21.22 -13.16 -11.01
C ASN A 270 20.77 -14.02 -9.80
N GLN A 271 19.91 -13.49 -8.93
CA GLN A 271 19.39 -14.23 -7.79
C GLN A 271 18.39 -15.29 -8.25
N GLU A 272 18.41 -16.46 -7.63
CA GLU A 272 17.33 -17.43 -7.79
C GLU A 272 16.05 -16.90 -7.15
N GLY A 273 14.95 -16.93 -7.90
CA GLY A 273 13.64 -16.62 -7.37
C GLY A 273 12.55 -17.28 -8.19
N THR A 274 11.52 -17.81 -7.54
CA THR A 274 10.41 -18.51 -8.18
C THR A 274 9.06 -18.04 -7.67
N VAL A 275 8.05 -18.11 -8.52
CA VAL A 275 6.67 -17.69 -8.22
C VAL A 275 5.72 -18.87 -8.06
N ARG A 276 6.21 -20.10 -8.27
CA ARG A 276 5.35 -21.28 -8.55
C ARG A 276 5.45 -22.40 -7.52
N GLN A 277 6.37 -22.33 -6.56
CA GLN A 277 6.58 -23.39 -5.57
C GLN A 277 6.21 -22.90 -4.16
N HIS A 278 5.46 -23.74 -3.43
CA HIS A 278 5.15 -23.53 -2.02
C HIS A 278 6.31 -24.06 -1.16
N PHE A 279 6.99 -23.19 -0.41
CA PHE A 279 8.04 -23.58 0.53
C PHE A 279 7.54 -23.43 1.98
N GLN A 280 7.92 -24.38 2.83
CA GLN A 280 7.57 -24.45 4.26
C GLN A 280 8.28 -23.41 5.15
N THR A 281 9.04 -22.46 4.59
CA THR A 281 9.79 -21.48 5.39
C THR A 281 9.06 -20.15 5.47
N LYS A 282 9.10 -19.54 6.65
CA LYS A 282 8.76 -18.15 7.00
C LYS A 282 8.13 -17.31 5.88
N VAL A 283 6.82 -17.10 5.96
CA VAL A 283 6.05 -16.39 4.92
C VAL A 283 5.63 -15.02 5.42
N ALA A 284 5.89 -13.97 4.63
CA ALA A 284 5.34 -12.64 4.88
C ALA A 284 4.03 -12.44 4.13
N ILE A 285 2.90 -12.40 4.84
CA ILE A 285 1.58 -12.14 4.27
C ILE A 285 1.31 -10.63 4.29
N LEU A 286 1.24 -10.03 3.10
CA LEU A 286 1.09 -8.59 2.91
C LEU A 286 -0.31 -8.25 2.40
N SER A 287 -0.99 -7.37 3.15
CA SER A 287 -2.36 -6.95 2.84
C SER A 287 -2.51 -5.45 2.60
N ARG A 288 -3.60 -5.05 1.95
CA ARG A 288 -3.96 -3.65 1.77
C ARG A 288 -4.56 -3.04 3.04
N THR A 289 -5.38 -3.79 3.76
CA THR A 289 -6.19 -3.30 4.90
C THR A 289 -5.80 -3.95 6.22
N ASN A 290 -5.99 -3.23 7.33
CA ASN A 290 -5.80 -3.80 8.67
C ASN A 290 -6.83 -4.90 8.98
N ALA A 291 -8.05 -4.81 8.42
CA ALA A 291 -9.06 -5.85 8.57
C ALA A 291 -8.59 -7.18 7.96
N CYS A 292 -8.02 -7.15 6.74
CA CYS A 292 -7.46 -8.36 6.13
C CYS A 292 -6.27 -8.91 6.93
N VAL A 293 -5.38 -8.06 7.47
CA VAL A 293 -4.31 -8.53 8.37
C VAL A 293 -4.88 -9.26 9.59
N PHE A 294 -5.98 -8.79 10.17
CA PHE A 294 -6.65 -9.49 11.26
C PHE A 294 -7.23 -10.83 10.79
N ASP A 295 -7.91 -10.86 9.65
CA ASP A 295 -8.46 -12.08 9.05
C ASP A 295 -7.36 -13.14 8.81
N GLN A 296 -6.21 -12.71 8.29
CA GLN A 296 -5.05 -13.58 8.08
C GLN A 296 -4.47 -14.07 9.39
N ALA A 297 -4.33 -13.19 10.40
CA ALA A 297 -3.88 -13.57 11.73
C ALA A 297 -4.80 -14.64 12.35
N VAL A 298 -6.11 -14.49 12.21
CA VAL A 298 -7.08 -15.51 12.64
C VAL A 298 -6.86 -16.81 11.84
N SER A 299 -6.72 -16.75 10.52
CA SER A 299 -6.59 -17.95 9.68
C SER A 299 -5.37 -18.84 9.99
N VAL A 300 -4.29 -18.25 10.50
CA VAL A 300 -3.04 -18.96 10.84
C VAL A 300 -2.94 -19.32 12.34
N THR A 301 -3.65 -18.60 13.22
CA THR A 301 -3.62 -18.87 14.66
C THR A 301 -4.80 -19.73 15.15
N ASP A 302 -5.91 -19.75 14.42
CA ASP A 302 -7.13 -20.49 14.76
C ASP A 302 -7.16 -21.90 14.13
N ARG A 303 -5.99 -22.54 14.04
CA ARG A 303 -5.81 -23.92 13.57
C ARG A 303 -5.57 -24.85 14.76
N GLU A 304 -5.70 -26.18 14.55
CA GLU A 304 -5.37 -27.17 15.59
C GLU A 304 -3.94 -27.01 16.12
N ASN A 305 -3.00 -26.68 15.23
CA ASN A 305 -1.64 -26.28 15.56
C ASN A 305 -1.44 -24.78 15.20
N PRO A 306 -1.55 -23.86 16.18
CA PRO A 306 -1.38 -22.43 15.95
C PRO A 306 0.05 -22.11 15.52
N SER A 307 0.19 -21.34 14.43
CA SER A 307 1.50 -20.87 13.98
C SER A 307 1.99 -19.67 14.79
N VAL A 308 3.31 -19.54 14.94
CA VAL A 308 3.92 -18.37 15.58
C VAL A 308 3.91 -17.21 14.59
N ILE A 309 3.38 -16.06 15.01
CA ILE A 309 3.19 -14.91 14.13
C ILE A 309 4.00 -13.69 14.60
N HIS A 310 4.37 -12.83 13.67
CA HIS A 310 4.88 -11.49 13.95
C HIS A 310 4.01 -10.46 13.23
N ILE A 311 3.46 -9.49 13.96
CA ILE A 311 2.69 -8.40 13.36
C ILE A 311 3.62 -7.22 13.14
N ILE A 312 3.74 -6.73 11.91
CA ILE A 312 4.60 -5.60 11.59
C ILE A 312 4.14 -4.35 12.37
N GLY A 313 5.04 -3.82 13.19
CA GLY A 313 4.79 -2.71 14.10
C GLY A 313 4.24 -3.11 15.47
N GLY A 314 3.96 -4.39 15.69
CA GLY A 314 3.51 -4.96 16.96
C GLY A 314 1.98 -4.89 17.19
N PRO A 315 1.47 -5.65 18.18
CA PRO A 315 0.04 -5.78 18.48
C PRO A 315 -0.58 -4.48 19.01
N GLU A 316 0.21 -3.65 19.68
CA GLU A 316 -0.25 -2.36 20.20
C GLU A 316 -0.49 -1.34 19.08
N ASN A 317 0.47 -1.17 18.16
CA ASN A 317 0.31 -0.28 16.99
C ASN A 317 -0.65 -0.85 15.94
N PHE A 318 -0.99 -2.14 16.02
CA PHE A 318 -2.10 -2.72 15.27
C PHE A 318 -3.46 -2.34 15.88
N GLY A 319 -3.49 -2.11 17.19
CA GLY A 319 -4.69 -1.73 17.92
C GLY A 319 -5.56 -2.92 18.32
N LEU A 320 -4.97 -4.07 18.64
CA LEU A 320 -5.71 -5.23 19.16
C LEU A 320 -6.50 -4.89 20.43
N SER A 321 -5.90 -4.10 21.32
CA SER A 321 -6.57 -3.57 22.52
C SER A 321 -7.79 -2.72 22.16
N LYS A 322 -7.66 -1.87 21.14
CA LYS A 322 -8.76 -1.03 20.64
C LYS A 322 -9.88 -1.87 20.01
N ILE A 323 -9.57 -2.96 19.30
CA ILE A 323 -10.58 -3.90 18.77
C ILE A 323 -11.36 -4.54 19.93
N HIS A 324 -10.66 -5.00 20.97
CA HIS A 324 -11.29 -5.54 22.17
C HIS A 324 -12.19 -4.49 22.86
N ASP A 325 -11.71 -3.25 23.02
CA ASP A 325 -12.47 -2.16 23.63
C ASP A 325 -13.73 -1.77 22.82
N ILE A 326 -13.66 -1.81 21.49
CA ILE A 326 -14.83 -1.62 20.61
C ILE A 326 -15.83 -2.77 20.81
N TRP A 327 -15.36 -4.01 20.96
CA TRP A 327 -16.22 -5.14 21.29
C TRP A 327 -16.87 -5.00 22.67
N VAL A 328 -16.15 -4.49 23.68
CA VAL A 328 -16.72 -4.19 25.00
C VAL A 328 -17.84 -3.15 24.85
N LEU A 329 -17.63 -2.10 24.04
CA LEU A 329 -18.65 -1.08 23.78
C LEU A 329 -19.89 -1.63 23.06
N LEU A 330 -19.74 -2.69 22.26
CA LEU A 330 -20.84 -3.40 21.61
C LEU A 330 -21.74 -4.15 22.61
N GLN A 331 -21.19 -4.58 23.76
CA GLN A 331 -21.96 -5.34 24.76
C GLN A 331 -22.97 -4.45 25.52
N PRO A 332 -24.16 -5.00 25.86
CA PRO A 332 -25.12 -4.32 26.70
C PRO A 332 -24.52 -3.85 28.03
N GLU A 333 -25.01 -2.75 28.57
CA GLU A 333 -24.50 -2.20 29.85
C GLU A 333 -24.62 -3.20 31.01
N SER A 334 -25.72 -3.96 31.05
CA SER A 334 -25.93 -5.03 32.03
C SER A 334 -24.85 -6.12 31.95
N GLU A 335 -24.46 -6.54 30.74
CA GLU A 335 -23.38 -7.50 30.53
C GLU A 335 -22.01 -6.92 30.90
N ARG A 336 -21.74 -5.66 30.55
CA ARG A 336 -20.49 -4.98 30.91
C ARG A 336 -20.30 -4.93 32.42
N LEU A 337 -21.35 -4.56 33.16
CA LEU A 337 -21.33 -4.54 34.63
C LEU A 337 -21.19 -5.94 35.22
N ARG A 338 -21.95 -6.92 34.72
CA ARG A 338 -21.92 -8.31 35.20
C ARG A 338 -20.53 -8.94 35.03
N ARG A 339 -19.88 -8.72 33.89
CA ARG A 339 -18.57 -9.29 33.55
C ARG A 339 -17.39 -8.39 33.96
N LYS A 340 -17.65 -7.22 34.57
CA LYS A 340 -16.65 -6.21 34.94
C LYS A 340 -15.74 -5.83 33.77
N LEU A 341 -16.32 -5.66 32.59
CA LEU A 341 -15.58 -5.27 31.38
C LEU A 341 -15.35 -3.76 31.38
N ASP A 342 -14.09 -3.35 31.45
CA ASP A 342 -13.70 -1.95 31.34
C ASP A 342 -13.03 -1.64 29.99
N ILE A 343 -13.25 -0.42 29.51
CA ILE A 343 -12.71 0.11 28.26
C ILE A 343 -11.47 0.91 28.59
N LYS A 344 -10.30 0.47 28.12
CA LYS A 344 -9.01 1.09 28.43
C LYS A 344 -8.72 2.31 27.56
N ASP A 345 -9.07 2.25 26.28
CA ASP A 345 -8.84 3.33 25.34
C ASP A 345 -9.70 4.55 25.68
N ARG A 346 -9.01 5.67 25.96
CA ARG A 346 -9.65 6.93 26.37
C ARG A 346 -10.66 7.44 25.34
N PHE A 347 -10.38 7.27 24.05
CA PHE A 347 -11.28 7.74 22.99
C PHE A 347 -12.52 6.84 22.94
N ILE A 348 -12.38 5.52 22.92
CA ILE A 348 -13.54 4.60 22.95
C ILE A 348 -14.38 4.79 24.21
N ALA A 349 -13.74 5.06 25.37
CA ALA A 349 -14.44 5.31 26.62
C ALA A 349 -15.39 6.53 26.57
N THR A 350 -15.11 7.54 25.73
CA THR A 350 -16.02 8.70 25.57
C THR A 350 -17.38 8.33 24.97
N TRP A 351 -17.48 7.15 24.33
CA TRP A 351 -18.70 6.67 23.70
C TRP A 351 -19.53 5.76 24.62
N LYS A 352 -19.08 5.47 25.86
CA LYS A 352 -19.77 4.59 26.83
C LYS A 352 -21.26 4.92 26.98
N ASN A 353 -21.61 6.21 27.02
CA ASN A 353 -22.97 6.69 27.23
C ASN A 353 -23.81 6.72 25.94
N LYS A 354 -23.18 6.90 24.77
CA LYS A 354 -23.87 6.99 23.47
C LYS A 354 -23.97 5.63 22.76
N GLY A 355 -23.17 4.67 23.19
CA GLY A 355 -23.14 3.29 22.68
C GLY A 355 -22.38 3.13 21.36
N PHE A 356 -22.30 1.86 20.92
CA PHE A 356 -21.60 1.44 19.71
C PHE A 356 -22.14 2.09 18.42
N SER A 357 -23.46 2.27 18.32
CA SER A 357 -24.10 2.89 17.15
C SER A 357 -23.57 4.32 16.91
N ALA A 358 -23.41 5.12 17.97
CA ALA A 358 -22.88 6.48 17.85
C ALA A 358 -21.40 6.50 17.41
N LEU A 359 -20.59 5.54 17.89
CA LEU A 359 -19.20 5.38 17.43
C LEU A 359 -19.15 5.04 15.94
N LYS A 360 -20.05 4.15 15.47
CA LYS A 360 -20.17 3.79 14.05
C LYS A 360 -20.55 4.99 13.19
N THR A 361 -21.56 5.77 13.61
CA THR A 361 -21.94 7.01 12.92
C THR A 361 -20.78 8.00 12.87
N TYR A 362 -20.03 8.17 13.96
CA TYR A 362 -18.83 9.01 13.96
C TYR A 362 -17.77 8.52 12.97
N ALA A 363 -17.48 7.22 12.95
CA ALA A 363 -16.47 6.65 12.07
C ALA A 363 -16.77 6.97 10.60
N VAL A 364 -18.05 6.82 10.20
CA VAL A 364 -18.54 7.13 8.85
C VAL A 364 -18.49 8.65 8.58
N SER A 365 -19.05 9.48 9.46
CA SER A 365 -19.09 10.94 9.28
C SER A 365 -17.70 11.60 9.28
N ALA A 366 -16.75 11.03 10.03
CA ALA A 366 -15.36 11.49 10.05
C ALA A 366 -14.51 10.83 8.93
N GLU A 367 -15.05 9.84 8.22
CA GLU A 367 -14.35 8.94 7.29
C GLU A 367 -13.06 8.36 7.88
N ASP A 368 -13.14 7.94 9.15
CA ASP A 368 -12.04 7.29 9.84
C ASP A 368 -11.95 5.82 9.40
N ARG A 369 -11.29 5.60 8.25
CA ARG A 369 -11.11 4.27 7.65
C ARG A 369 -10.44 3.26 8.58
N GLU A 370 -9.59 3.73 9.49
CA GLU A 370 -8.93 2.84 10.45
C GLU A 370 -9.92 2.35 11.51
N LEU A 371 -10.76 3.26 12.02
CA LEU A 371 -11.83 2.92 12.96
C LEU A 371 -12.92 2.08 12.29
N GLU A 372 -13.35 2.42 11.07
CA GLU A 372 -14.29 1.62 10.28
C GLU A 372 -13.80 0.18 10.09
N ALA A 373 -12.52 -0.01 9.75
CA ALA A 373 -11.94 -1.35 9.60
C ALA A 373 -11.97 -2.15 10.92
N LYS A 374 -11.71 -1.51 12.07
CA LYS A 374 -11.78 -2.17 13.39
C LYS A 374 -13.23 -2.50 13.76
N ILE A 375 -14.18 -1.61 13.47
CA ILE A 375 -15.61 -1.85 13.66
C ILE A 375 -16.06 -3.04 12.82
N ALA A 376 -15.67 -3.10 11.55
CA ALA A 376 -16.01 -4.21 10.65
C ALA A 376 -15.48 -5.56 11.17
N VAL A 377 -14.26 -5.60 11.72
CA VAL A 377 -13.70 -6.80 12.38
C VAL A 377 -14.57 -7.22 13.58
N VAL A 378 -14.95 -6.26 14.45
CA VAL A 378 -15.81 -6.55 15.59
C VAL A 378 -17.19 -7.05 15.16
N GLU A 379 -17.80 -6.47 14.14
CA GLU A 379 -19.10 -6.92 13.61
C GLU A 379 -19.00 -8.33 12.99
N LYS A 380 -17.91 -8.63 12.27
CA LYS A 380 -17.69 -9.93 11.61
C LYS A 380 -17.52 -11.08 12.60
N TYR A 381 -16.68 -10.92 13.62
CA TYR A 381 -16.34 -12.00 14.56
C TYR A 381 -17.15 -11.97 15.86
N ASN A 382 -17.76 -10.83 16.18
CA ASN A 382 -18.69 -10.60 17.29
C ASN A 382 -18.27 -11.32 18.59
N HIS A 383 -18.96 -12.39 18.98
CA HIS A 383 -18.72 -13.14 20.23
C HIS A 383 -17.32 -13.75 20.34
N ARG A 384 -16.62 -14.00 19.22
CA ARG A 384 -15.28 -14.62 19.20
C ARG A 384 -14.14 -13.63 19.43
N ILE A 385 -14.40 -12.31 19.40
CA ILE A 385 -13.33 -11.29 19.50
C ILE A 385 -12.43 -11.47 20.73
N PRO A 386 -12.94 -11.69 21.95
CA PRO A 386 -12.07 -11.84 23.13
C PRO A 386 -11.12 -13.04 23.02
N GLU A 387 -11.64 -14.16 22.51
CA GLU A 387 -10.88 -15.39 22.31
C GLU A 387 -9.80 -15.19 21.24
N LEU A 388 -10.17 -14.63 20.07
CA LEU A 388 -9.27 -14.42 18.95
C LEU A 388 -8.16 -13.42 19.29
N VAL A 389 -8.50 -12.31 19.96
CA VAL A 389 -7.49 -11.32 20.39
C VAL A 389 -6.49 -11.95 21.35
N LYS A 390 -6.96 -12.77 22.30
CA LYS A 390 -6.08 -13.48 23.24
C LYS A 390 -5.19 -14.50 22.52
N LYS A 391 -5.74 -15.30 21.61
CA LYS A 391 -4.97 -16.26 20.78
C LYS A 391 -3.90 -15.56 19.97
N ILE A 392 -4.23 -14.48 19.26
CA ILE A 392 -3.28 -13.69 18.47
C ILE A 392 -2.17 -13.11 19.35
N GLN A 393 -2.52 -12.61 20.55
CA GLN A 393 -1.52 -12.11 21.50
C GLN A 393 -0.58 -13.21 22.01
N MET A 394 -1.11 -14.42 22.28
CA MET A 394 -0.30 -15.56 22.74
C MET A 394 0.62 -16.11 21.64
N CYS A 395 0.18 -16.10 20.38
CA CYS A 395 0.97 -16.59 19.25
C CYS A 395 1.98 -15.55 18.72
N HIS A 396 1.92 -14.31 19.21
CA HIS A 396 2.75 -13.21 18.73
C HIS A 396 4.17 -13.25 19.31
N THR A 397 5.19 -13.13 18.45
CA THR A 397 6.59 -12.93 18.84
C THR A 397 7.10 -11.55 18.41
N ALA A 398 7.96 -10.94 19.24
CA ALA A 398 8.60 -9.67 18.91
C ALA A 398 9.69 -9.80 17.84
N GLU A 399 10.31 -10.97 17.73
CA GLU A 399 11.41 -11.23 16.81
C GLU A 399 10.91 -11.90 15.53
N THR A 400 11.16 -11.25 14.38
CA THR A 400 10.82 -11.81 13.06
C THR A 400 11.53 -13.14 12.78
N ALA A 401 12.68 -13.37 13.42
CA ALA A 401 13.45 -14.60 13.28
C ALA A 401 12.76 -15.84 13.90
N ASN A 402 11.80 -15.66 14.81
CA ASN A 402 11.11 -16.78 15.46
C ASN A 402 9.67 -16.97 14.95
N ALA A 403 9.24 -16.17 13.98
CA ALA A 403 7.90 -16.23 13.43
C ALA A 403 7.83 -17.13 12.20
N ASP A 404 6.80 -17.97 12.13
CA ASP A 404 6.42 -18.73 10.94
C ASP A 404 5.74 -17.81 9.91
N TYR A 405 4.94 -16.85 10.39
CA TYR A 405 4.26 -15.87 9.54
C TYR A 405 4.53 -14.44 9.99
N ILE A 406 4.87 -13.58 9.04
CA ILE A 406 5.00 -12.14 9.24
C ILE A 406 3.78 -11.46 8.60
N LEU A 407 2.95 -10.81 9.40
CA LEU A 407 1.68 -10.24 8.96
C LEU A 407 1.73 -8.71 9.00
N GLY A 408 1.30 -8.04 7.94
CA GLY A 408 1.19 -6.60 7.98
C GLY A 408 0.63 -5.98 6.72
N THR A 409 0.34 -4.68 6.80
CA THR A 409 -0.07 -3.93 5.62
C THR A 409 1.14 -3.53 4.79
N VAL A 410 0.95 -3.40 3.47
CA VAL A 410 2.01 -2.94 2.54
C VAL A 410 2.60 -1.59 2.97
N HIS A 411 1.78 -0.70 3.51
CA HIS A 411 2.22 0.59 4.04
C HIS A 411 3.24 0.47 5.18
N LYS A 412 3.08 -0.53 6.06
CA LYS A 412 4.01 -0.80 7.16
C LYS A 412 5.22 -1.64 6.69
N ALA A 413 5.03 -2.49 5.69
CA ALA A 413 6.08 -3.32 5.11
C ALA A 413 7.00 -2.56 4.14
N LYS A 414 6.64 -1.34 3.70
CA LYS A 414 7.48 -0.53 2.82
C LYS A 414 8.83 -0.22 3.46
N GLY A 415 9.91 -0.54 2.73
CA GLY A 415 11.29 -0.45 3.22
C GLY A 415 11.82 -1.74 3.86
N MET A 416 10.94 -2.71 4.12
CA MET A 416 11.32 -4.06 4.52
C MET A 416 11.45 -4.97 3.29
N GLU A 417 12.01 -6.15 3.48
CA GLU A 417 12.22 -7.17 2.45
C GLU A 417 12.11 -8.57 3.09
N PHE A 418 11.54 -9.54 2.38
CA PHE A 418 11.27 -10.88 2.91
C PHE A 418 11.67 -11.96 1.91
N ASP A 419 12.10 -13.12 2.39
CA ASP A 419 12.48 -14.25 1.53
C ASP A 419 11.27 -14.76 0.72
N THR A 420 10.15 -14.98 1.40
CA THR A 420 8.86 -15.38 0.80
C THR A 420 7.80 -14.33 1.11
N VAL A 421 7.08 -13.86 0.08
CA VAL A 421 5.93 -12.96 0.23
C VAL A 421 4.69 -13.59 -0.36
N GLU A 422 3.60 -13.56 0.41
CA GLU A 422 2.26 -13.87 -0.04
C GLU A 422 1.45 -12.57 -0.11
N VAL A 423 0.87 -12.29 -1.28
CA VAL A 423 0.00 -11.12 -1.48
C VAL A 423 -1.44 -11.57 -1.28
N THR A 424 -2.22 -10.86 -0.46
CA THR A 424 -3.64 -11.18 -0.24
C THR A 424 -4.55 -10.65 -1.36
N ASP A 425 -5.79 -11.11 -1.39
CA ASP A 425 -6.80 -10.71 -2.39
C ASP A 425 -7.56 -9.40 -2.08
N ASP A 426 -7.09 -8.60 -1.11
CA ASP A 426 -7.75 -7.36 -0.68
C ASP A 426 -7.29 -6.09 -1.44
N PHE A 427 -6.55 -6.26 -2.54
CA PHE A 427 -6.17 -5.22 -3.50
C PHE A 427 -7.21 -5.08 -4.63
N ILE A 428 -6.94 -4.22 -5.62
CA ILE A 428 -7.75 -4.15 -6.84
C ILE A 428 -7.83 -5.54 -7.48
N LYS A 429 -9.07 -6.02 -7.64
CA LYS A 429 -9.35 -7.30 -8.28
C LYS A 429 -9.48 -7.12 -9.78
N VAL A 430 -8.68 -7.84 -10.53
CA VAL A 430 -8.91 -8.07 -11.96
C VAL A 430 -9.63 -9.41 -12.07
N PRO A 431 -10.95 -9.41 -12.36
CA PRO A 431 -11.76 -10.61 -12.18
C PRO A 431 -11.51 -11.68 -13.24
N PHE A 432 -11.06 -11.28 -14.43
CA PHE A 432 -10.90 -12.19 -15.57
C PHE A 432 -9.58 -11.96 -16.30
N ALA A 433 -9.14 -12.99 -17.03
CA ALA A 433 -8.03 -12.89 -17.97
C ALA A 433 -8.35 -11.96 -19.15
N ARG A 434 -7.33 -11.48 -19.85
CA ARG A 434 -7.45 -10.50 -20.94
C ARG A 434 -8.44 -10.90 -22.03
N HIS A 435 -8.33 -12.12 -22.56
CA HIS A 435 -9.22 -12.62 -23.62
C HIS A 435 -10.70 -12.66 -23.19
N ASN A 436 -10.96 -12.72 -21.89
CA ASN A 436 -12.28 -12.66 -21.30
C ASN A 436 -12.75 -11.22 -21.01
N LEU A 437 -11.83 -10.29 -20.72
CA LEU A 437 -12.13 -8.87 -20.51
C LEU A 437 -12.44 -8.13 -21.81
N GLU A 438 -11.70 -8.41 -22.89
CA GLU A 438 -11.99 -7.87 -24.23
C GLU A 438 -13.43 -8.23 -24.66
N ARG A 439 -13.91 -9.41 -24.23
CA ARG A 439 -15.29 -9.87 -24.45
C ARG A 439 -16.34 -9.12 -23.62
N LEU A 440 -15.97 -8.59 -22.45
CA LEU A 440 -16.89 -7.97 -21.48
C LEU A 440 -16.83 -6.44 -21.44
N GLN A 441 -15.94 -5.80 -22.22
CA GLN A 441 -15.76 -4.34 -22.30
C GLN A 441 -15.59 -3.61 -20.95
N ILE A 442 -15.01 -4.28 -19.95
CA ILE A 442 -14.82 -3.69 -18.61
C ILE A 442 -13.60 -2.76 -18.62
N SER A 443 -13.83 -1.47 -18.36
CA SER A 443 -12.76 -0.50 -18.13
C SER A 443 -12.24 -0.60 -16.69
N LEU A 444 -10.95 -0.94 -16.54
CA LEU A 444 -10.25 -0.87 -15.25
C LEU A 444 -9.96 0.60 -14.92
N ALA A 445 -10.95 1.31 -14.37
CA ALA A 445 -10.76 2.69 -13.91
C ALA A 445 -9.64 2.75 -12.86
N SER A 446 -8.60 3.54 -13.14
CA SER A 446 -7.34 3.53 -12.40
C SER A 446 -7.38 4.41 -11.15
N VAL A 447 -6.99 3.87 -10.00
CA VAL A 447 -6.34 4.66 -8.95
C VAL A 447 -4.86 4.29 -9.01
N ALA A 448 -4.02 5.15 -9.58
CA ALA A 448 -2.59 4.88 -9.77
C ALA A 448 -1.87 4.43 -8.48
N ASP A 449 -2.33 4.93 -7.32
CA ASP A 449 -1.83 4.56 -6.00
C ASP A 449 -2.07 3.08 -5.66
N GLU A 450 -3.19 2.50 -6.07
CA GLU A 450 -3.52 1.10 -5.77
C GLU A 450 -2.63 0.14 -6.59
N TRP A 451 -2.29 0.52 -7.82
CA TRP A 451 -1.30 -0.22 -8.62
C TRP A 451 0.11 -0.09 -8.03
N ASN A 452 0.47 1.08 -7.51
CA ASN A 452 1.72 1.26 -6.77
C ASN A 452 1.76 0.37 -5.51
N LEU A 453 0.65 0.26 -4.78
CA LEU A 453 0.55 -0.62 -3.61
C LEU A 453 0.80 -2.09 -3.98
N LEU A 454 0.18 -2.58 -5.06
CA LEU A 454 0.41 -3.95 -5.53
C LEU A 454 1.85 -4.17 -5.98
N TYR A 455 2.42 -3.22 -6.75
CA TYR A 455 3.83 -3.27 -7.17
C TYR A 455 4.77 -3.26 -5.96
N VAL A 456 4.52 -2.44 -4.94
CA VAL A 456 5.30 -2.44 -3.69
C VAL A 456 5.21 -3.79 -3.00
N ALA A 457 4.01 -4.39 -2.90
CA ALA A 457 3.77 -5.68 -2.25
C ALA A 457 4.58 -6.80 -2.93
N VAL A 458 4.44 -6.94 -4.25
CA VAL A 458 5.14 -7.96 -5.04
C VAL A 458 6.66 -7.80 -4.95
N THR A 459 7.16 -6.57 -5.04
CA THR A 459 8.60 -6.31 -5.02
C THR A 459 9.23 -6.39 -3.62
N ARG A 460 8.47 -6.74 -2.57
CA ARG A 460 9.05 -7.06 -1.25
C ARG A 460 9.70 -8.43 -1.19
N ALA A 461 9.33 -9.35 -2.09
CA ALA A 461 9.89 -10.69 -2.18
C ALA A 461 11.37 -10.66 -2.60
N LYS A 462 12.19 -11.52 -2.01
CA LYS A 462 13.57 -11.78 -2.45
C LYS A 462 13.66 -13.05 -3.29
N LYS A 463 13.07 -14.14 -2.81
CA LYS A 463 13.19 -15.48 -3.41
C LYS A 463 11.85 -15.98 -3.93
N HIS A 464 10.81 -15.93 -3.11
CA HIS A 464 9.52 -16.55 -3.43
C HIS A 464 8.37 -15.55 -3.38
N LEU A 465 7.50 -15.59 -4.39
CA LEU A 465 6.28 -14.80 -4.44
C LEU A 465 5.08 -15.72 -4.63
N ILE A 466 4.16 -15.73 -3.67
CA ILE A 466 2.87 -16.41 -3.77
C ILE A 466 1.85 -15.37 -4.24
N MET A 467 1.35 -15.57 -5.45
CA MET A 467 0.44 -14.63 -6.12
C MET A 467 -1.03 -14.99 -5.91
N THR A 468 -1.90 -14.01 -6.10
CA THR A 468 -3.34 -14.23 -6.20
C THR A 468 -3.75 -14.50 -7.65
N LYS A 469 -4.97 -15.04 -7.84
CA LYS A 469 -5.58 -15.14 -9.17
C LYS A 469 -5.71 -13.78 -9.85
N SER A 470 -5.95 -12.72 -9.08
CA SER A 470 -6.02 -11.35 -9.58
C SER A 470 -4.69 -10.88 -10.18
N VAL A 471 -3.56 -11.24 -9.58
CA VAL A 471 -2.22 -10.92 -10.11
C VAL A 471 -1.95 -11.71 -11.40
N GLU A 472 -2.30 -13.00 -11.45
CA GLU A 472 -2.20 -13.78 -12.70
C GLU A 472 -3.05 -13.15 -13.82
N ASN A 473 -4.28 -12.73 -13.52
CA ASN A 473 -5.14 -12.05 -14.49
C ASN A 473 -4.50 -10.75 -15.01
N ILE A 474 -3.78 -9.99 -14.18
CA ILE A 474 -3.00 -8.82 -14.62
C ILE A 474 -1.89 -9.23 -15.59
N LEU A 475 -1.21 -10.36 -15.36
CA LEU A 475 -0.18 -10.86 -16.28
C LEU A 475 -0.78 -11.12 -17.68
N THR A 476 -1.98 -11.68 -17.74
CA THR A 476 -2.65 -11.92 -19.03
C THR A 476 -2.96 -10.64 -19.80
N LEU A 477 -3.13 -9.49 -19.12
CA LEU A 477 -3.32 -8.18 -19.78
C LEU A 477 -2.10 -7.78 -20.61
N ALA A 478 -0.89 -8.16 -20.17
CA ALA A 478 0.33 -8.00 -20.94
C ALA A 478 0.57 -9.13 -21.96
N GLY A 479 -0.36 -10.08 -22.09
CA GLY A 479 -0.23 -11.24 -22.96
C GLY A 479 0.54 -12.41 -22.35
N GLU A 480 0.84 -12.37 -21.05
CA GLU A 480 1.50 -13.47 -20.36
C GLU A 480 0.48 -14.47 -19.81
N TYR A 481 0.58 -15.72 -20.26
CA TYR A 481 -0.30 -16.82 -19.83
C TYR A 481 0.44 -17.96 -19.12
N SER A 482 1.73 -17.76 -18.77
CA SER A 482 2.58 -18.80 -18.17
C SER A 482 2.66 -20.07 -19.02
N LEU A 483 2.76 -19.87 -20.34
CA LEU A 483 2.87 -20.95 -21.32
C LEU A 483 4.34 -21.25 -21.62
N GLN A 484 4.67 -22.54 -21.69
CA GLN A 484 5.95 -23.03 -22.18
C GLN A 484 5.72 -23.85 -23.44
N ALA A 485 6.47 -23.54 -24.50
CA ALA A 485 6.48 -24.35 -25.71
C ALA A 485 7.34 -25.60 -25.46
N GLU A 486 6.77 -26.77 -25.69
CA GLU A 486 7.46 -28.06 -25.63
C GLU A 486 7.31 -28.79 -26.98
N LEU A 487 8.26 -29.67 -27.30
CA LEU A 487 8.20 -30.50 -28.50
C LEU A 487 7.04 -31.49 -28.38
N THR A 488 6.08 -31.45 -29.31
CA THR A 488 4.92 -32.35 -29.29
C THR A 488 5.35 -33.83 -29.30
N SER A 489 6.43 -34.15 -30.02
CA SER A 489 6.99 -35.50 -30.09
C SER A 489 7.52 -36.03 -28.75
N GLN A 490 7.95 -35.16 -27.83
CA GLN A 490 8.37 -35.58 -26.49
C GLN A 490 7.16 -35.86 -25.60
N MET A 491 6.10 -35.07 -25.75
CA MET A 491 4.86 -35.22 -24.98
C MET A 491 4.08 -36.49 -25.37
N LEU A 492 3.99 -36.80 -26.67
CA LEU A 492 3.18 -37.92 -27.18
C LEU A 492 3.80 -39.31 -26.97
N LYS A 493 5.00 -39.40 -26.38
CA LYS A 493 5.68 -40.69 -26.12
C LYS A 493 4.83 -41.65 -25.30
N ASP A 494 4.03 -41.11 -24.39
CA ASP A 494 3.19 -41.87 -23.46
C ASP A 494 1.73 -42.02 -23.96
N GLY A 495 1.45 -41.64 -25.22
CA GLY A 495 0.14 -41.74 -25.86
C GLY A 495 -0.53 -40.39 -26.15
N PRO A 496 -1.79 -40.41 -26.65
CA PRO A 496 -2.52 -39.20 -27.00
C PRO A 496 -2.88 -38.39 -25.75
N VAL A 497 -2.59 -37.08 -25.77
CA VAL A 497 -2.89 -36.16 -24.66
C VAL A 497 -4.04 -35.24 -25.05
N LEU A 498 -4.95 -35.05 -24.09
CA LEU A 498 -6.09 -34.15 -24.21
C LEU A 498 -5.75 -32.75 -23.72
N CYS A 499 -6.45 -31.76 -24.26
CA CYS A 499 -6.38 -30.37 -23.79
C CYS A 499 -6.74 -30.28 -22.29
N ALA A 500 -5.93 -29.56 -21.53
CA ALA A 500 -6.10 -29.36 -20.09
C ALA A 500 -7.18 -28.32 -19.74
N LEU A 501 -7.67 -27.54 -20.72
CA LEU A 501 -8.72 -26.55 -20.49
C LEU A 501 -10.05 -27.22 -20.12
N PRO A 502 -10.72 -26.79 -19.03
CA PRO A 502 -12.01 -27.31 -18.65
C PRO A 502 -13.02 -27.24 -19.82
N HIS A 503 -13.75 -28.34 -20.03
CA HIS A 503 -14.76 -28.51 -21.08
C HIS A 503 -14.24 -28.59 -22.54
N CYS A 504 -12.93 -28.44 -22.78
CA CYS A 504 -12.31 -28.80 -24.06
C CYS A 504 -12.12 -30.32 -24.15
N ARG A 505 -12.37 -30.90 -25.32
CA ARG A 505 -12.16 -32.34 -25.59
C ARG A 505 -11.19 -32.59 -26.74
N ASN A 506 -10.55 -31.54 -27.24
CA ASN A 506 -9.61 -31.66 -28.34
C ASN A 506 -8.38 -32.45 -27.88
N SER A 507 -7.96 -33.42 -28.69
CA SER A 507 -6.64 -34.02 -28.58
C SER A 507 -5.59 -33.11 -29.21
N ILE A 508 -4.35 -33.26 -28.78
CA ILE A 508 -3.22 -32.53 -29.35
C ILE A 508 -2.79 -33.25 -30.64
N PRO A 509 -2.75 -32.57 -31.80
CA PRO A 509 -2.44 -33.21 -33.07
C PRO A 509 -0.98 -33.66 -33.15
N GLU A 510 -0.75 -34.91 -33.58
CA GLU A 510 0.60 -35.46 -33.75
C GLU A 510 1.44 -34.69 -34.78
N GLN A 511 0.77 -34.08 -35.76
CA GLN A 511 1.38 -33.28 -36.83
C GLN A 511 1.91 -31.92 -36.36
N SER A 512 1.64 -31.53 -35.10
CA SER A 512 2.15 -30.27 -34.55
C SER A 512 3.61 -30.39 -34.15
N VAL A 513 4.39 -29.34 -34.39
CA VAL A 513 5.82 -29.32 -34.03
C VAL A 513 6.00 -28.95 -32.55
N LEU A 514 5.24 -27.95 -32.10
CA LEU A 514 5.26 -27.45 -30.74
C LEU A 514 3.85 -27.45 -30.15
N THR A 515 3.78 -27.74 -28.86
CA THR A 515 2.57 -27.67 -28.06
C THR A 515 2.81 -26.75 -26.88
N MET A 516 1.82 -25.91 -26.58
CA MET A 516 1.86 -25.01 -25.43
C MET A 516 1.44 -25.76 -24.17
N ARG A 517 2.27 -25.73 -23.14
CA ARG A 517 1.96 -26.24 -21.81
C ARG A 517 1.77 -25.08 -20.85
N LYS A 518 0.60 -25.00 -20.21
CA LYS A 518 0.37 -24.12 -19.07
C LYS A 518 1.07 -24.72 -17.86
N LEU A 519 1.91 -23.94 -17.20
CA LEU A 519 2.64 -24.40 -16.02
C LEU A 519 1.75 -24.33 -14.77
N PRO A 520 1.83 -25.31 -13.85
CA PRO A 520 1.01 -25.33 -12.66
C PRO A 520 1.35 -24.15 -11.75
N ILE A 521 0.35 -23.65 -11.04
CA ILE A 521 0.49 -22.57 -10.08
C ILE A 521 -0.46 -22.77 -8.89
N THR A 522 0.06 -22.55 -7.69
CA THR A 522 -0.73 -22.50 -6.46
C THR A 522 -0.89 -21.04 -6.04
N TYR A 523 -2.13 -20.62 -5.82
CA TYR A 523 -2.44 -19.24 -5.43
C TYR A 523 -2.46 -19.09 -3.90
N SER A 524 -2.50 -17.84 -3.42
CA SER A 524 -2.56 -17.49 -1.99
C SER A 524 -3.75 -18.11 -1.25
N ASP A 525 -4.89 -18.30 -1.91
CA ASP A 525 -6.08 -18.95 -1.33
C ASP A 525 -5.97 -20.48 -1.30
N LYS A 526 -4.81 -21.02 -1.66
CA LYS A 526 -4.51 -22.46 -1.81
C LYS A 526 -5.28 -23.14 -2.94
N SER A 527 -5.96 -22.38 -3.79
CA SER A 527 -6.46 -22.94 -5.04
C SER A 527 -5.27 -23.28 -5.95
N GLU A 528 -5.41 -24.35 -6.72
CA GLU A 528 -4.38 -24.84 -7.62
C GLU A 528 -4.90 -24.83 -9.05
N ASP A 529 -4.16 -24.19 -9.94
CA ASP A 529 -4.26 -24.43 -11.37
C ASP A 529 -3.23 -25.50 -11.70
N LYS A 530 -3.70 -26.72 -11.99
CA LYS A 530 -2.84 -27.87 -12.29
C LYS A 530 -2.06 -27.68 -13.61
N GLY A 531 -2.42 -26.68 -14.41
CA GLY A 531 -1.85 -26.47 -15.73
C GLY A 531 -2.10 -27.68 -16.64
N GLY A 532 -1.19 -27.89 -17.59
CA GLY A 532 -1.24 -28.98 -18.56
C GLY A 532 -1.17 -28.48 -20.00
N TYR A 533 -1.27 -29.42 -20.93
CA TYR A 533 -1.09 -29.11 -22.35
C TYR A 533 -2.35 -28.52 -22.96
N ILE A 534 -2.18 -27.48 -23.77
CA ILE A 534 -3.26 -26.71 -24.36
C ILE A 534 -3.29 -26.99 -25.86
N CYS A 535 -4.45 -27.41 -26.38
CA CYS A 535 -4.62 -27.63 -27.81
C CYS A 535 -4.51 -26.32 -28.59
N HIS A 536 -4.15 -26.39 -29.87
CA HIS A 536 -3.88 -25.22 -30.69
C HIS A 536 -5.09 -24.29 -30.84
N ALA A 537 -6.32 -24.82 -30.93
CA ALA A 537 -7.54 -24.00 -30.96
C ALA A 537 -7.73 -23.15 -29.70
N CYS A 538 -7.39 -23.69 -28.53
CA CYS A 538 -7.44 -22.94 -27.29
C CYS A 538 -6.24 -21.99 -27.15
N ALA A 539 -5.04 -22.42 -27.56
CA ALA A 539 -3.85 -21.58 -27.54
C ALA A 539 -4.03 -20.34 -28.43
N LEU A 540 -4.73 -20.46 -29.58
CA LEU A 540 -5.10 -19.34 -30.44
C LEU A 540 -5.82 -18.19 -29.69
N GLN A 541 -6.64 -18.51 -28.69
CA GLN A 541 -7.33 -17.48 -27.89
C GLN A 541 -6.38 -16.72 -26.96
N TRP A 542 -5.24 -17.31 -26.61
CA TRP A 542 -4.29 -16.77 -25.63
C TRP A 542 -3.10 -16.07 -26.30
N VAL A 543 -2.44 -16.75 -27.24
CA VAL A 543 -1.25 -16.24 -27.94
C VAL A 543 -1.54 -15.68 -29.34
N GLY A 544 -2.80 -15.73 -29.78
CA GLY A 544 -3.21 -15.14 -31.05
C GLY A 544 -2.59 -15.82 -32.27
N PRO A 545 -2.36 -15.07 -33.37
CA PRO A 545 -1.90 -15.62 -34.66
C PRO A 545 -0.58 -16.41 -34.61
N ILE A 546 0.23 -16.22 -33.55
CA ILE A 546 1.47 -16.98 -33.33
C ILE A 546 1.21 -18.50 -33.32
N THR A 547 0.00 -18.94 -32.95
CA THR A 547 -0.39 -20.36 -33.03
C THR A 547 -0.22 -20.98 -34.41
N GLN A 548 -0.35 -20.20 -35.48
CA GLN A 548 -0.16 -20.68 -36.86
C GLN A 548 1.29 -21.06 -37.18
N LEU A 549 2.26 -20.67 -36.35
CA LEU A 549 3.65 -21.14 -36.45
C LEU A 549 3.84 -22.55 -35.90
N MET A 550 2.89 -23.05 -35.09
CA MET A 550 2.97 -24.35 -34.42
C MET A 550 2.21 -25.46 -35.16
N ILE A 551 1.21 -25.08 -35.96
CA ILE A 551 0.32 -26.00 -36.67
C ILE A 551 -0.26 -25.35 -37.93
N SER A 552 -0.56 -26.17 -38.95
CA SER A 552 -1.17 -25.69 -40.19
C SER A 552 -2.59 -25.15 -39.96
N HIS A 553 -2.98 -24.18 -40.78
CA HIS A 553 -4.30 -23.55 -40.69
C HIS A 553 -5.45 -24.56 -40.93
N GLU A 554 -5.26 -25.51 -41.84
CA GLU A 554 -6.25 -26.55 -42.16
C GLU A 554 -6.58 -27.39 -40.93
N VAL A 555 -5.55 -27.86 -40.21
CA VAL A 555 -5.76 -28.64 -38.98
C VAL A 555 -6.40 -27.78 -37.89
N LEU A 556 -5.98 -26.52 -37.74
CA LEU A 556 -6.55 -25.62 -36.76
C LEU A 556 -8.06 -25.36 -36.99
N THR A 557 -8.51 -25.27 -38.24
CA THR A 557 -9.94 -25.09 -38.57
C THR A 557 -10.80 -26.31 -38.29
N THR A 558 -10.20 -27.50 -38.17
CA THR A 558 -10.93 -28.73 -37.84
C THR A 558 -11.17 -28.90 -36.33
N MET A 559 -10.52 -28.09 -35.50
CA MET A 559 -10.62 -28.18 -34.04
C MET A 559 -11.77 -27.32 -33.50
N ASP A 560 -12.55 -27.86 -32.57
CA ASP A 560 -13.61 -27.10 -31.92
C ASP A 560 -13.02 -25.97 -31.06
N VAL A 561 -13.31 -24.73 -31.43
CA VAL A 561 -12.96 -23.57 -30.62
C VAL A 561 -13.98 -23.43 -29.50
N LYS A 562 -13.61 -23.88 -28.30
CA LYS A 562 -14.43 -23.65 -27.10
C LYS A 562 -13.98 -22.41 -26.36
N LEU A 563 -14.94 -21.52 -26.10
CA LEU A 563 -14.73 -20.35 -25.25
C LEU A 563 -14.73 -20.78 -23.78
N GLU A 564 -13.83 -20.18 -23.00
CA GLU A 564 -13.83 -20.37 -21.55
C GLU A 564 -15.16 -19.91 -20.95
N ASN A 565 -15.75 -20.74 -20.10
CA ASN A 565 -17.01 -20.43 -19.45
C ASN A 565 -16.74 -19.50 -18.26
N ILE A 566 -17.02 -18.21 -18.43
CA ILE A 566 -16.80 -17.21 -17.39
C ILE A 566 -17.96 -17.27 -16.40
N VAL A 567 -17.73 -17.83 -15.21
CA VAL A 567 -18.66 -17.66 -14.09
C VAL A 567 -18.46 -16.26 -13.52
N LEU A 568 -19.35 -15.32 -13.84
CA LEU A 568 -19.32 -13.97 -13.28
C LEU A 568 -19.59 -14.04 -11.77
N PRO A 569 -18.70 -13.53 -10.91
CA PRO A 569 -19.03 -13.34 -9.51
C PRO A 569 -20.29 -12.47 -9.39
N ARG A 570 -21.20 -12.78 -8.45
CA ARG A 570 -22.53 -12.10 -8.34
C ARG A 570 -22.47 -10.56 -8.35
N HIS A 571 -21.40 -9.97 -7.82
CA HIS A 571 -21.19 -8.51 -7.81
C HIS A 571 -20.77 -7.93 -9.17
N TYR A 572 -20.07 -8.71 -10.01
CA TYR A 572 -19.74 -8.32 -11.39
C TYR A 572 -20.88 -8.62 -12.37
N ALA A 573 -21.69 -9.65 -12.10
CA ALA A 573 -22.90 -9.92 -12.88
C ALA A 573 -23.85 -8.71 -12.89
N ALA A 574 -23.96 -7.98 -11.77
CA ALA A 574 -24.74 -6.74 -11.66
C ALA A 574 -24.11 -5.54 -12.41
N LEU A 575 -22.80 -5.51 -12.61
CA LEU A 575 -22.11 -4.48 -13.39
C LEU A 575 -22.26 -4.71 -14.90
N VAL A 576 -22.28 -5.97 -15.34
CA VAL A 576 -22.46 -6.35 -16.75
C VAL A 576 -23.93 -6.23 -17.19
N GLN A 577 -24.91 -6.34 -16.28
CA GLN A 577 -26.34 -6.13 -16.59
C GLN A 577 -26.74 -4.65 -16.79
N ASN A 578 -25.86 -3.70 -16.50
CA ASN A 578 -26.09 -2.26 -16.64
C ASN A 578 -25.33 -1.61 -17.82
N ILE A 579 -24.82 -2.43 -18.76
CA ILE A 579 -24.18 -1.98 -20.01
C ILE A 579 -25.12 -2.26 -21.18
#